data_AF-A0A1W9SVG4-F1
#
_entry.id   AF-A0A1W9SVG4-F1
#
_cell.length_a   1.000
_cell.length_b   1.000
_cell.length_c   1.000
_cell.angle_alpha   90.00
_cell.angle_beta   90.00
_cell.angle_gamma   90.00
#
_symmetry.space_group_name_H-M   'P 1'
#
loop_
_entity.id
_entity.type
_entity.pdbx_description
1 polymer ?
#
loop_
_entity_poly.entity_id
_entity_poly.type
_entity_poly.pdbx_seq_one_letter_code
_entity_poly.pdbx_strand_id
1 'polypeptide(L)' 'MKAKSFLNYNVDIQKQDEHIEEFKKLELKQQKEHLVELLDKNQLYVNLSSINDKDFKVSKDEKQVTKDFYQMGK' A
#
# COMPACT_ATOMS: atom_id res chain seq x y z
N MET A 1 -14.17 -13.80 -8.14
CA MET A 1 -13.07 -13.74 -7.16
C MET A 1 -12.07 -12.69 -7.66
N LYS A 2 -11.84 -11.60 -6.90
CA LYS A 2 -10.90 -10.55 -7.32
C LYS A 2 -9.46 -11.02 -7.09
N ALA A 3 -8.65 -10.99 -8.15
CA ALA A 3 -7.43 -11.81 -8.25
C ALA A 3 -6.24 -11.38 -7.37
N LYS A 4 -6.28 -10.22 -6.70
CA LYS A 4 -5.31 -9.80 -5.67
C LYS A 4 -6.01 -8.84 -4.72
N SER A 5 -6.28 -9.27 -3.49
CA SER A 5 -6.86 -8.40 -2.46
C SER A 5 -5.71 -7.75 -1.68
N PHE A 6 -5.43 -6.48 -1.97
CA PHE A 6 -4.50 -5.65 -1.19
C PHE A 6 -5.13 -5.11 0.11
N LEU A 7 -6.33 -5.60 0.44
CA LEU A 7 -7.06 -5.21 1.63
C LEU A 7 -6.48 -5.98 2.83
N ASN A 8 -6.24 -5.26 3.91
CA ASN A 8 -5.84 -5.84 5.17
C ASN A 8 -6.87 -6.88 5.59
N TYR A 9 -6.49 -8.15 5.76
CA TYR A 9 -7.41 -9.20 6.19
C TYR A 9 -7.96 -8.99 7.61
N ASN A 10 -7.38 -8.05 8.39
CA ASN A 10 -7.92 -7.60 9.67
C ASN A 10 -9.02 -6.54 9.54
N VAL A 11 -9.34 -6.11 8.32
CA VAL A 11 -10.47 -5.21 8.06
C VAL A 11 -11.74 -6.04 8.06
N ASP A 12 -12.62 -5.72 9.00
CA ASP A 12 -13.92 -6.34 9.16
C ASP A 12 -14.81 -5.95 7.97
N ILE A 13 -14.82 -6.79 6.94
CA ILE A 13 -15.54 -6.56 5.68
C ILE A 13 -17.03 -6.32 5.94
N GLN A 14 -17.58 -6.95 6.99
CA GLN A 14 -18.98 -6.77 7.38
C GLN A 14 -19.30 -5.34 7.78
N LYS A 15 -18.39 -4.66 8.52
CA LYS A 15 -18.55 -3.25 8.86
C LYS A 15 -18.43 -2.33 7.65
N GLN A 16 -17.63 -2.71 6.65
CA GLN A 16 -17.54 -1.91 5.43
C GLN A 16 -18.79 -1.99 4.58
N ASP A 17 -19.43 -3.17 4.52
CA ASP A 17 -20.71 -3.34 3.82
C ASP A 17 -21.83 -2.52 4.48
N GLU A 18 -21.82 -2.38 5.81
CA GLU A 18 -22.78 -1.52 6.53
C GLU A 18 -22.61 -0.02 6.21
N HIS A 19 -21.38 0.44 6.02
CA HIS A 19 -21.06 1.85 5.75
C HIS A 19 -20.82 2.17 4.25
N ILE A 20 -21.05 1.22 3.34
CA ILE A 20 -20.71 1.39 1.92
C ILE A 20 -21.53 2.49 1.24
N GLU A 21 -22.78 2.69 1.66
CA GLU A 21 -23.65 3.74 1.12
C GLU A 21 -23.24 5.14 1.61
N GLU A 22 -22.60 5.24 2.78
CA GLU A 22 -22.01 6.49 3.26
C GLU A 22 -20.71 6.80 2.52
N PHE A 23 -19.89 5.78 2.27
CA PHE A 23 -18.68 5.90 1.46
C PHE A 23 -18.96 6.38 0.03
N LYS A 24 -20.04 5.89 -0.60
CA LYS A 24 -20.45 6.32 -1.96
C LYS A 24 -20.85 7.79 -2.04
N LYS A 25 -21.26 8.40 -0.92
CA LYS A 25 -21.65 9.82 -0.85
C LYS A 25 -20.46 10.75 -0.67
N LEU A 26 -19.27 10.22 -0.37
CA LEU A 26 -18.05 11.00 -0.24
C LEU A 26 -17.54 11.48 -1.60
N GLU A 27 -16.84 12.61 -1.60
CA GLU A 27 -16.14 13.10 -2.79
C GLU A 27 -15.02 12.14 -3.20
N LEU A 28 -14.69 12.11 -4.50
CA LEU A 28 -13.67 11.19 -5.05
C LEU A 28 -12.31 11.29 -4.31
N LYS A 29 -11.96 12.49 -3.85
CA LYS A 29 -10.74 12.71 -3.07
C LYS A 29 -10.78 11.97 -1.73
N GLN A 30 -11.89 12.11 -1.00
CA GLN A 30 -12.09 11.48 0.31
C GLN A 30 -12.19 9.96 0.18
N GLN A 31 -12.83 9.47 -0.88
CA GLN A 31 -12.88 8.03 -1.18
C GLN A 31 -11.48 7.44 -1.38
N LYS A 32 -10.59 8.15 -2.08
CA LYS A 32 -9.20 7.73 -2.29
C LYS A 32 -8.39 7.72 -0.99
N GLU A 33 -8.52 8.78 -0.18
CA GLU A 33 -7.84 8.88 1.11
C GLU A 33 -8.26 7.74 2.04
N HIS A 34 -9.56 7.49 2.17
CA HIS A 34 -10.09 6.44 3.03
C HIS A 34 -9.70 5.04 2.54
N LEU A 35 -9.66 4.81 1.23
CA LEU A 35 -9.19 3.54 0.68
C LEU A 35 -7.70 3.31 1.01
N VAL A 36 -6.86 4.35 0.94
CA VAL A 36 -5.43 4.26 1.29
C VAL A 36 -5.23 3.94 2.78
N GLU A 37 -6.10 4.40 3.67
CA GLU A 37 -6.08 4.07 5.10
C GLU A 37 -6.39 2.60 5.38
N LEU A 38 -7.20 1.97 4.53
CA LEU A 38 -7.61 0.57 4.64
C LEU A 38 -6.62 -0.42 4.03
N LEU A 39 -5.65 0.07 3.26
CA LEU A 39 -4.59 -0.77 2.70
C LEU A 39 -3.66 -1.26 3.82
N ASP A 40 -3.35 -2.55 3.82
CA ASP A 40 -2.27 -3.06 4.66
C ASP A 40 -0.94 -2.57 4.11
N LYS A 41 -0.40 -1.51 4.72
CA LYS A 41 0.89 -0.94 4.33
C LYS A 41 2.03 -1.94 4.45
N ASN A 42 1.88 -3.00 5.25
CA ASN A 42 2.88 -4.07 5.33
C ASN A 42 2.97 -4.87 4.02
N GLN A 43 1.90 -4.90 3.19
CA GLN A 43 1.93 -5.51 1.86
C GLN A 43 2.73 -4.69 0.83
N LEU A 44 3.06 -3.43 1.16
CA LEU A 44 3.92 -2.58 0.34
C LEU A 44 5.40 -2.75 0.69
N TYR A 45 5.73 -3.59 1.68
CA TYR A 45 7.10 -3.86 2.07
C TYR A 45 7.85 -4.62 0.97
N VAL A 46 9.03 -4.11 0.62
CA VAL A 46 9.95 -4.76 -0.33
C VAL A 46 11.24 -5.06 0.42
N ASN A 47 11.70 -6.30 0.33
CA ASN A 47 12.97 -6.68 0.93
C ASN A 47 14.14 -5.94 0.24
N LEU A 48 15.18 -5.59 1.01
CA LEU A 48 16.38 -4.94 0.49
C LEU A 48 17.04 -5.75 -0.65
N SER A 49 17.05 -7.08 -0.56
CA SER A 49 17.59 -7.94 -1.62
C SER A 49 16.82 -7.82 -2.94
N SER A 50 15.53 -7.50 -2.85
CA SER A 50 14.60 -7.35 -3.99
C SER A 50 14.46 -5.89 -4.45
N ILE A 51 15.18 -4.93 -3.85
CA ILE A 51 15.01 -3.51 -4.17
C ILE A 51 15.34 -3.16 -5.64
N ASN A 52 16.17 -3.98 -6.29
CA ASN A 52 16.54 -3.82 -7.70
C ASN A 52 15.62 -4.57 -8.67
N ASP A 53 14.72 -5.38 -8.16
CA ASP A 53 13.76 -6.11 -8.99
C ASP A 53 12.77 -5.12 -9.65
N LYS A 54 12.54 -5.33 -10.94
CA LYS A 54 11.71 -4.46 -11.78
C LYS A 54 10.23 -4.60 -11.44
N ASP A 55 9.82 -5.72 -10.85
CA ASP A 55 8.42 -6.00 -10.53
C ASP A 55 7.88 -5.07 -9.44
N PHE A 56 8.75 -4.63 -8.51
CA PHE A 56 8.36 -3.73 -7.42
C PHE A 56 8.38 -2.25 -7.79
N LYS A 57 8.92 -1.90 -8.97
CA LYS A 57 8.93 -0.51 -9.50
C LYS A 57 9.44 0.56 -8.51
N VAL A 58 10.31 0.17 -7.58
CA VAL A 58 10.90 1.10 -6.60
C VAL A 58 11.64 2.22 -7.35
N SER A 59 11.39 3.46 -6.95
CA SER A 59 11.98 4.63 -7.60
C SER A 59 13.49 4.72 -7.35
N LYS A 60 14.20 5.54 -8.14
CA LYS A 60 15.64 5.76 -7.94
C LYS A 60 15.93 6.44 -6.61
N ASP A 61 15.08 7.38 -6.20
CA ASP A 61 15.24 8.15 -4.97
C ASP A 61 15.06 7.27 -3.74
N GLU A 62 14.05 6.40 -3.73
CA GLU A 62 13.85 5.40 -2.66
C GLU A 62 15.03 4.44 -2.53
N LYS A 63 15.58 3.97 -3.67
CA LYS A 63 16.79 3.15 -3.68
C LYS A 63 17.99 3.88 -3.11
N GLN A 64 18.15 5.16 -3.44
CA GLN A 64 19.26 5.97 -2.94
C GLN A 64 19.15 6.17 -1.43
N VAL A 65 17.99 6.61 -0.95
CA VAL A 65 17.71 6.78 0.50
C VAL A 65 17.98 5.47 1.25
N THR A 66 17.57 4.33 0.69
CA THR A 66 17.80 3.02 1.31
C THR A 66 19.28 2.66 1.37
N LYS A 67 20.04 2.89 0.28
CA LYS A 67 21.49 2.66 0.27
C LYS A 67 22.23 3.54 1.26
N ASP A 68 21.83 4.81 1.38
CA ASP A 68 22.43 5.76 2.32
C ASP A 68 22.14 5.35 3.77
N PHE A 69 20.91 4.91 4.05
CA PHE A 69 20.52 4.39 5.36
C PHE A 69 21.35 3.18 5.79
N TYR A 70 21.52 2.20 4.89
CA TYR A 70 22.32 0.99 5.16
C TYR A 70 23.82 1.18 4.91
N GLN A 71 24.25 2.37 4.50
CA GLN A 71 25.65 2.69 4.16
C GLN A 71 26.25 1.73 3.13
N MET A 72 25.44 1.26 2.18
CA MET A 72 25.85 0.31 1.15
C MET A 72 26.72 1.04 0.12
N GLY A 73 28.04 0.98 0.29
CA GLY A 73 29.00 1.67 -0.58
C GLY A 73 30.16 2.35 0.15
N LYS A 74 30.22 2.26 1.49
CA LYS A 74 31.47 2.35 2.26
C LYS A 74 32.12 0.98 2.38
#